data_AF-A0A971RVQ6-F1
#
_entry.id   AF-A0A971RVQ6-F1
#
_cell.length_a   1.000
_cell.length_b   1.000
_cell.length_c   1.000
_cell.angle_alpha   90.00
_cell.angle_beta   90.00
_cell.angle_gamma   90.00
#
_symmetry.space_group_name_H-M   'P 1'
#
loop_
_entity.id
_entity.type
_entity.pdbx_description
1 polymer ?
#
loop_
_entity_poly.entity_id
_entity_poly.type
_entity_poly.pdbx_seq_one_letter_code
_entity_poly.pdbx_strand_id
1 'polypeptide(L)' 'YRRWHKEIKNAFKYGYTNGPTEGFNNKIKVLKRISFGLKNFYRFRNRILHCTR' A
#
# COMPACT_ATOMS: atom_id res chain seq x y z
N TYR A 1 25.72 7.69 -3.33
CA TYR A 1 25.21 7.97 -1.97
C TYR A 1 24.17 9.10 -1.85
N ARG A 2 23.90 9.96 -2.86
CA ARG A 2 22.98 11.13 -2.69
C ARG A 2 21.56 10.98 -3.29
N ARG A 3 21.19 9.80 -3.81
CA ARG A 3 19.96 9.61 -4.62
C ARG A 3 18.65 9.99 -3.92
N TRP A 4 18.60 9.88 -2.60
CA TRP A 4 17.39 10.09 -1.79
C TRP A 4 17.42 11.35 -0.92
N HIS A 5 18.45 12.19 -1.07
CA HIS A 5 18.67 13.35 -0.19
C HIS A 5 17.51 14.37 -0.28
N LYS A 6 16.92 14.53 -1.46
CA LYS A 6 15.81 15.47 -1.69
C LYS A 6 14.52 14.97 -1.02
N GLU A 7 14.23 13.68 -1.16
CA GLU A 7 13.05 13.00 -0.63
C GLU A 7 13.09 12.99 0.90
N ILE A 8 14.26 12.68 1.49
CA ILE A 8 14.47 12.73 2.94
C ILE A 8 14.23 14.15 3.46
N LYS A 9 14.80 15.19 2.82
CA LYS A 9 14.59 16.59 3.22
C LYS A 9 13.11 17.00 3.10
N ASN A 10 12.42 16.53 2.06
CA ASN A 10 11.00 16.80 1.85
C ASN A 10 10.10 16.11 2.90
N ALA A 11 10.46 14.91 3.36
CA ALA A 11 9.70 14.20 4.39
C ALA A 11 9.65 15.00 5.72
N PHE A 12 10.79 15.59 6.12
CA PHE A 12 10.84 16.48 7.30
C PHE A 12 10.10 17.80 7.09
N LYS A 13 10.04 18.31 5.86
CA LYS A 13 9.41 19.60 5.55
C LYS A 13 7.89 19.52 5.53
N TYR A 14 7.32 18.45 4.96
CA TYR A 14 5.90 18.41 4.62
C TYR A 14 5.05 17.54 5.56
N GLY A 15 5.63 16.81 6.51
CA GLY A 15 4.88 16.02 7.51
C GLY A 15 4.05 14.86 6.94
N TYR A 16 3.97 14.73 5.60
CA TYR A 16 3.29 13.64 4.93
C TYR A 16 4.04 12.34 5.16
N THR A 17 3.33 11.35 5.67
CA THR A 17 3.86 10.00 5.86
C THR A 17 3.27 9.06 4.81
N ASN A 18 4.05 8.07 4.41
CA ASN A 18 3.55 7.01 3.53
C ASN A 18 2.75 5.94 4.30
N GLY A 19 2.49 6.17 5.59
CA GLY A 19 1.85 5.21 6.50
C GLY A 19 0.48 4.72 6.02
N PRO A 20 -0.44 5.59 5.56
CA PRO A 20 -1.71 5.14 5.00
C PRO A 20 -1.52 4.22 3.79
N THR A 21 -0.64 4.61 2.85
CA THR A 21 -0.30 3.81 1.66
C THR A 21 0.29 2.45 2.04
N GLU A 22 1.20 2.41 3.02
CA GLU A 22 1.79 1.19 3.54
C GLU A 22 0.75 0.28 4.21
N GLY A 23 -0.18 0.87 4.97
CA GLY A 23 -1.30 0.17 5.59
C GLY A 23 -2.20 -0.51 4.55
N PHE A 24 -2.56 0.21 3.48
CA PHE A 24 -3.31 -0.38 2.36
C PHE A 24 -2.54 -1.51 1.68
N ASN A 25 -1.25 -1.31 1.39
CA ASN A 25 -0.41 -2.33 0.78
C ASN A 25 -0.31 -3.60 1.64
N ASN A 26 -0.22 -3.46 2.97
CA ASN A 26 -0.18 -4.60 3.88
C ASN A 26 -1.52 -5.34 3.94
N LYS A 27 -2.67 -4.65 4.01
CA LYS A 27 -4.00 -5.28 3.92
C LYS A 27 -4.15 -6.08 2.62
N ILE A 28 -3.73 -5.51 1.48
CA ILE A 28 -3.77 -6.16 0.17
C ILE A 28 -2.89 -7.43 0.17
N LYS A 29 -1.68 -7.38 0.72
CA LYS A 29 -0.78 -8.54 0.84
C LYS A 29 -1.40 -9.65 1.71
N VAL A 30 -2.00 -9.29 2.84
CA VAL A 30 -2.71 -10.25 3.71
C VAL A 30 -3.86 -10.90 2.94
N LEU A 31 -4.68 -10.12 2.23
CA LEU A 31 -5.80 -10.62 1.43
C LEU A 31 -5.34 -11.64 0.36
N LYS A 32 -4.23 -11.35 -0.32
CA LYS A 32 -3.64 -12.29 -1.29
C LYS A 32 -3.20 -13.59 -0.63
N ARG A 33 -2.58 -13.51 0.56
CA ARG A 33 -2.09 -14.67 1.32
C ARG A 33 -3.23 -15.59 1.79
N ILE A 34 -4.30 -15.03 2.37
CA ILE A 34 -5.43 -15.82 2.87
C ILE A 34 -6.29 -16.42 1.76
N SER A 35 -6.26 -15.83 0.56
CA SER A 35 -7.09 -16.29 -0.55
C SER A 35 -6.42 -17.35 -1.43
N PHE A 36 -5.21 -17.82 -1.05
CA PHE A 36 -4.43 -18.82 -1.80
C PHE A 36 -4.25 -18.50 -3.30
N GLY A 37 -4.20 -17.20 -3.63
CA GLY A 37 -4.12 -16.71 -5.00
C GLY A 37 -5.49 -16.46 -5.63
N LEU A 38 -5.78 -15.18 -5.92
CA LEU A 38 -6.95 -14.77 -6.67
C LEU A 38 -6.57 -14.64 -8.16
N LYS A 39 -7.09 -15.55 -9.00
CA LYS A 39 -6.80 -15.58 -10.44
C LYS A 39 -7.47 -14.45 -11.24
N ASN A 40 -8.58 -13.92 -10.72
CA ASN A 40 -9.35 -12.88 -11.40
C ASN A 40 -9.12 -11.52 -10.72
N PHE A 41 -8.51 -10.59 -11.45
CA PHE A 41 -8.20 -9.24 -10.95
C PHE A 41 -9.45 -8.44 -10.57
N TYR A 42 -10.55 -8.57 -11.33
CA TYR A 42 -11.81 -7.87 -11.02
C TYR A 42 -12.37 -8.31 -9.66
N ARG A 43 -12.37 -9.62 -9.39
CA ARG A 43 -12.77 -10.16 -8.08
C ARG A 43 -11.83 -9.71 -6.96
N PHE A 44 -10.53 -9.65 -7.23
CA PHE A 44 -9.54 -9.16 -6.28
C PHE A 44 -9.76 -7.68 -5.92
N ARG A 45 -9.96 -6.82 -6.93
CA ARG A 45 -10.26 -5.39 -6.75
C ARG A 45 -11.54 -5.20 -5.93
N ASN A 46 -12.60 -5.93 -6.25
CA ASN A 46 -13.87 -5.82 -5.50
C ASN A 46 -13.70 -6.22 -4.03
N ARG A 47 -12.91 -7.26 -3.74
CA ARG A 47 -12.59 -7.61 -2.34
C ARG A 47 -11.78 -6.55 -1.64
N ILE A 48 -10.77 -5.97 -2.30
CA ILE A 48 -10.00 -4.86 -1.71
C ILE A 48 -10.95 -3.73 -1.33
N LEU A 49 -11.79 -3.29 -2.26
CA LEU A 49 -12.73 -2.18 -2.04
C LEU A 49 -13.74 -2.47 -0.92
N HIS A 50 -14.17 -3.74 -0.76
CA HIS A 50 -15.00 -4.13 0.37
C HIS A 50 -14.26 -4.15 1.71
N CYS A 51 -13.01 -4.62 1.75
CA CYS A 51 -12.21 -4.73 2.98
C CYS A 51 -11.51 -3.42 3.40
N THR A 52 -11.52 -2.39 2.56
CA THR A 52 -10.91 -1.08 2.83
C THR A 52 -11.92 0.03 3.10
N ARG A 53 -13.19 -0.32 3.32
CA ARG A 53 -14.15 0.59 3.97
C ARG A 53 -13.79 0.81 5.44
#